data_AF-A0A453NWZ3-F1
#
_entry.id   AF-A0A453NWZ3-F1
#
_cell.length_a   1.000
_cell.length_b   1.000
_cell.length_c   1.000
_cell.angle_alpha   90.00
_cell.angle_beta   90.00
_cell.angle_gamma   90.00
#
_symmetry.space_group_name_H-M   'P 1'
#
loop_
_entity.id
_entity.type
_entity.pdbx_description
1 polymer ?
#
loop_
_entity_poly.entity_id
_entity_poly.type
_entity_poly.pdbx_seq_one_letter_code
_entity_poly.pdbx_strand_id
1 'polypeptide(L)'
;MFKYLESVDVDDSKDVKSGYSITLNFSENPYFEDRKLTKSYAFADDGTTTINATSIKWKEGMEINGNAIKKKGSKRPLVEESFFTWFTDTEHKSLADGVQDEVAEIIKEDLWPNPLKYFNNEVEEFEGDDEDEEVSSVFAVQQSN
;
A
#
# COMPACT_ATOMS: atom_id res chain seq x y z
N MET A 1 -3.53 7.17 6.65
CA MET A 1 -4.16 7.54 5.36
C MET A 1 -5.19 6.51 4.92
N PHE A 2 -4.86 5.22 4.82
CA PHE A 2 -5.78 4.16 4.40
C PHE A 2 -7.05 3.97 5.24
N LYS A 3 -7.09 4.42 6.50
CA LYS A 3 -8.34 4.45 7.30
C LYS A 3 -9.48 5.30 6.68
N TYR A 4 -9.15 6.14 5.72
CA TYR A 4 -10.11 6.96 4.96
C TYR A 4 -10.39 6.37 3.56
N LEU A 5 -9.80 5.22 3.21
CA LEU A 5 -10.07 4.52 1.96
C LEU A 5 -11.46 3.88 2.06
N GLU A 6 -12.37 4.26 1.18
CA GLU A 6 -13.74 3.76 1.12
C GLU A 6 -13.85 2.57 0.17
N SER A 7 -13.19 2.64 -0.98
CA SER A 7 -13.17 1.55 -1.95
C SER A 7 -11.91 1.59 -2.81
N VAL A 8 -11.58 0.43 -3.37
CA VAL A 8 -10.65 0.27 -4.48
C VAL A 8 -11.47 -0.22 -5.65
N ASP A 9 -11.25 0.33 -6.84
CA ASP A 9 -11.86 -0.12 -8.09
C ASP A 9 -10.76 -0.43 -9.10
N VAL A 10 -10.87 -1.59 -9.77
CA VAL A 10 -10.05 -1.91 -10.94
C VAL A 10 -10.98 -2.01 -12.15
N ASP A 11 -10.77 -1.13 -13.12
CA ASP A 11 -11.56 -1.04 -14.35
C ASP A 11 -10.66 -1.35 -15.54
N ASP A 12 -10.98 -2.43 -16.26
CA ASP A 12 -10.35 -2.74 -17.53
C ASP A 12 -10.86 -1.77 -18.60
N SER A 13 -9.98 -1.37 -19.52
CA SER A 13 -10.41 -0.58 -20.68
C SER A 13 -11.41 -1.37 -21.53
N LYS A 14 -12.15 -0.67 -22.40
CA LYS A 14 -13.18 -1.27 -23.30
C LYS A 14 -12.69 -2.55 -23.98
N ASP A 15 -11.41 -2.56 -24.33
CA ASP A 15 -10.65 -3.73 -24.71
C ASP A 15 -9.69 -4.06 -23.55
N VAL A 16 -9.87 -5.24 -22.93
CA VAL A 16 -9.05 -5.71 -21.78
C VAL A 16 -7.55 -5.73 -22.11
N LYS A 17 -7.20 -5.83 -23.39
CA LYS A 17 -5.81 -5.78 -23.89
C LYS A 17 -5.26 -4.38 -24.03
N SER A 18 -6.10 -3.35 -24.03
CA SER A 18 -5.71 -1.96 -24.27
C SER A 18 -5.36 -1.20 -22.99
N GLY A 19 -5.66 -1.75 -21.81
CA GLY A 19 -5.30 -1.11 -20.57
C GLY A 19 -6.20 -1.42 -19.40
N TYR A 20 -5.83 -0.90 -18.24
CA TYR A 20 -6.65 -0.93 -17.04
C TYR A 20 -6.35 0.30 -16.18
N SER A 21 -7.24 0.58 -15.24
CA SER A 21 -7.03 1.63 -14.24
C SER A 21 -7.34 1.12 -12.85
N ILE A 22 -6.51 1.52 -11.90
CA ILE A 22 -6.69 1.27 -10.47
C ILE A 22 -7.07 2.60 -9.85
N THR A 23 -8.20 2.62 -9.15
CA THR A 23 -8.74 3.79 -8.47
C THR A 23 -8.86 3.49 -6.99
N LEU A 24 -8.34 4.40 -6.17
CA LEU A 24 -8.56 4.41 -4.72
C LEU A 24 -9.48 5.60 -4.40
N ASN A 25 -10.65 5.32 -3.83
CA ASN A 25 -11.60 6.34 -3.40
C ASN A 25 -11.47 6.56 -1.90
N PHE A 26 -11.31 7.82 -1.52
CA PHE A 26 -11.13 8.23 -0.15
C PHE A 26 -12.27 9.15 0.29
N SER A 27 -12.68 8.98 1.55
CA SER A 27 -13.47 9.97 2.25
C SER A 27 -12.64 11.24 2.47
N GLU A 28 -13.29 12.30 2.94
CA GLU A 28 -12.57 13.48 3.39
C GLU A 28 -11.55 13.12 4.48
N ASN A 29 -10.30 13.57 4.28
CA ASN A 29 -9.18 13.19 5.12
C ASN A 29 -8.25 14.40 5.40
N PRO A 30 -7.45 14.37 6.48
CA PRO A 30 -6.58 15.49 6.87
C PRO A 30 -5.27 15.58 6.09
N TYR A 31 -4.99 14.66 5.15
CA TYR A 31 -3.67 14.52 4.52
C TYR A 31 -3.58 15.15 3.13
N PHE A 32 -4.59 14.95 2.29
CA PHE A 32 -4.64 15.46 0.92
C PHE A 32 -6.07 15.89 0.54
N GLU A 33 -6.20 16.69 -0.52
CA GLU A 33 -7.49 17.23 -0.96
C GLU A 33 -8.27 16.28 -1.88
N ASP A 34 -7.55 15.51 -2.71
CA ASP A 34 -8.18 14.65 -3.71
C ASP A 34 -8.91 13.48 -3.05
N ARG A 35 -10.19 13.27 -3.38
CA ARG A 35 -10.97 12.12 -2.89
C ARG A 35 -10.80 10.87 -3.75
N LYS A 36 -10.10 10.98 -4.87
CA LYS A 36 -9.91 9.91 -5.84
C LYS A 36 -8.48 9.96 -6.35
N LEU A 37 -7.74 8.88 -6.14
CA LEU A 37 -6.41 8.69 -6.70
C LEU A 37 -6.48 7.57 -7.73
N THR A 38 -6.13 7.86 -8.97
CA THR A 38 -6.22 6.90 -10.07
C THR A 38 -4.86 6.74 -10.73
N LYS A 39 -4.44 5.49 -10.93
CA LYS A 39 -3.29 5.12 -11.76
C LYS A 39 -3.79 4.25 -12.91
N SER A 40 -3.42 4.61 -14.12
CA SER A 40 -3.93 4.03 -15.36
C SER A 40 -2.78 3.60 -16.26
N TYR A 41 -2.99 2.47 -16.92
CA TYR A 41 -2.04 1.82 -17.81
C TYR A 41 -2.73 1.66 -19.14
N ALA A 42 -2.17 2.26 -20.19
CA ALA A 42 -2.66 2.15 -21.55
C ALA A 42 -1.62 1.43 -22.40
N PHE A 43 -2.00 0.32 -23.01
CA PHE A 43 -1.17 -0.51 -23.87
C PHE A 43 -1.45 -0.16 -25.33
N ALA A 44 -0.42 0.33 -26.03
CA ALA A 44 -0.47 0.58 -27.46
C ALA A 44 -0.08 -0.68 -28.25
N ASP A 45 -0.58 -0.78 -29.49
CA ASP A 45 -0.31 -1.93 -30.37
C ASP A 45 1.17 -2.10 -30.74
N ASP A 46 1.96 -1.03 -30.61
CA ASP A 46 3.41 -1.03 -30.83
C ASP A 46 4.21 -1.60 -29.64
N GLY A 47 3.52 -2.05 -28.58
CA GLY A 47 4.11 -2.58 -27.37
C GLY A 47 4.44 -1.51 -26.31
N THR A 48 4.19 -0.23 -26.60
CA THR A 48 4.41 0.85 -25.64
C THR A 48 3.33 0.85 -24.57
N THR A 49 3.70 0.96 -23.29
CA THR A 49 2.72 1.25 -22.22
C THR A 49 2.87 2.69 -21.76
N THR A 50 1.76 3.40 -21.71
CA THR A 50 1.68 4.73 -21.11
C THR A 50 1.08 4.61 -19.72
N ILE A 51 1.80 5.13 -18.72
CA ILE A 51 1.36 5.14 -17.33
C ILE A 51 0.96 6.57 -16.96
N ASN A 52 -0.27 6.76 -16.50
CA ASN A 52 -0.74 8.05 -15.99
C ASN A 52 -1.26 7.89 -14.58
N ALA A 53 -0.87 8.78 -13.67
CA ALA A 53 -1.26 8.74 -12.27
C ALA A 53 -1.77 10.11 -11.79
N THR A 54 -2.70 10.11 -10.84
CA THR A 54 -3.18 11.33 -10.20
C THR A 54 -2.06 11.95 -9.36
N SER A 55 -1.72 13.21 -9.65
CA SER A 55 -0.82 14.00 -8.82
C SER A 55 -1.52 14.40 -7.53
N ILE A 56 -1.00 13.91 -6.40
CA ILE A 56 -1.62 14.06 -5.08
C ILE A 56 -1.41 15.48 -4.56
N LYS A 57 -2.50 16.17 -4.24
CA LYS A 57 -2.46 17.49 -3.60
C LYS A 57 -2.42 17.37 -2.09
N TRP A 58 -1.20 17.33 -1.56
CA TRP A 58 -0.95 17.29 -0.11
C TRP A 58 -1.42 18.58 0.58
N LYS A 59 -2.02 18.42 1.75
CA LYS A 59 -2.33 19.53 2.66
C LYS A 59 -1.04 20.02 3.35
N GLU A 60 -1.09 21.23 3.88
CA GLU A 60 0.05 21.88 4.53
C GLU A 60 0.67 20.99 5.62
N GLY A 61 1.99 20.73 5.51
CA GLY A 61 2.74 19.92 6.47
C GLY A 61 2.56 18.41 6.37
N MET A 62 1.74 17.92 5.42
CA MET A 62 1.45 16.49 5.24
C MET A 62 2.18 15.85 4.05
N GLU A 63 2.99 16.62 3.33
CA GLU A 63 3.77 16.12 2.20
C GLU A 63 4.84 15.13 2.67
N ILE A 64 4.73 13.88 2.19
CA ILE A 64 5.67 12.77 2.46
C ILE A 64 7.12 13.08 2.04
N ASN A 65 7.32 13.93 1.02
CA ASN A 65 8.65 14.34 0.55
C ASN A 65 9.07 15.76 1.03
N GLY A 66 8.15 16.54 1.62
CA GLY A 66 8.33 17.97 1.89
C GLY A 66 9.05 18.28 3.21
N ASN A 67 9.17 17.29 4.11
CA ASN A 67 9.78 17.46 5.43
C ASN A 67 11.13 16.74 5.58
N ALA A 68 11.90 16.61 4.50
CA ALA A 68 13.35 16.59 4.61
C ALA A 68 13.80 17.96 5.14
N ILE A 69 13.65 18.14 6.45
CA ILE A 69 14.26 19.21 7.23
C ILE A 69 15.68 19.34 6.68
N LYS A 70 15.99 20.50 6.09
CA LYS A 70 17.35 20.92 5.80
C LYS A 70 18.10 21.09 7.13
N LYS A 71 18.27 20.00 7.89
CA LYS A 71 19.18 19.92 9.01
C LYS A 71 20.54 19.80 8.37
N LYS A 72 21.17 20.95 8.24
CA LYS A 72 22.57 21.17 7.91
C LYS A 72 23.42 20.15 8.68
N GLY A 73 23.82 19.10 7.97
CA GLY A 73 24.72 18.05 8.49
C GLY A 73 24.01 16.74 8.81
N SER A 74 24.10 15.80 7.87
CA SER A 74 24.31 14.34 8.05
C SER A 74 23.46 13.52 7.07
N LYS A 75 24.18 12.83 6.15
CA LYS A 75 23.85 11.57 5.45
C LYS A 75 22.48 11.44 4.76
N ARG A 76 22.50 11.65 3.44
CA ARG A 76 21.55 11.23 2.37
C ARG A 76 20.07 11.63 2.58
N PRO A 77 19.37 12.15 1.56
CA PRO A 77 17.92 12.28 1.64
C PRO A 77 17.34 10.88 1.86
N LEU A 78 16.70 10.65 3.00
CA LEU A 78 15.77 9.54 3.16
C LEU A 78 14.59 9.89 2.25
N VAL A 79 14.60 9.36 1.02
CA VAL A 79 13.35 9.17 0.29
C VAL A 79 12.61 8.12 1.10
N GLU A 80 11.65 8.55 1.91
CA GLU A 80 10.73 7.62 2.54
C GLU A 80 9.84 7.09 1.41
N GLU A 81 10.19 5.90 0.90
CA GLU A 81 9.34 5.18 -0.04
C GLU A 81 7.98 4.94 0.63
N SER A 82 6.94 5.54 0.07
CA SER A 82 5.58 5.42 0.57
C SER A 82 4.72 4.82 -0.53
N PHE A 83 3.65 4.11 -0.17
CA PHE A 83 2.67 3.69 -1.18
C PHE A 83 2.19 4.86 -2.04
N PHE A 84 2.12 6.07 -1.51
CA PHE A 84 1.67 7.24 -2.27
C PHE A 84 2.73 7.78 -3.25
N THR A 85 4.02 7.47 -3.08
CA THR A 85 5.04 7.80 -4.09
C THR A 85 4.91 6.93 -5.35
N TRP A 86 4.17 5.82 -5.27
CA TRP A 86 3.79 5.02 -6.44
C TRP A 86 2.95 5.79 -7.48
N PHE A 87 2.21 6.82 -7.06
CA PHE A 87 1.50 7.72 -7.97
C PHE A 87 2.42 8.75 -8.63
N THR A 88 3.61 8.99 -8.09
CA THR A 88 4.60 9.89 -8.69
C THR A 88 5.64 9.15 -9.54
N ASP A 89 5.80 7.85 -9.32
CA ASP A 89 6.70 7.00 -10.09
C ASP A 89 6.04 6.55 -11.41
N THR A 90 6.02 7.47 -12.38
CA THR A 90 5.51 7.23 -13.74
C THR A 90 6.61 7.27 -14.80
N GLU A 91 7.77 7.86 -14.49
CA GLU A 91 8.81 8.19 -15.48
C GLU A 91 9.96 7.17 -15.52
N HIS A 92 10.30 6.51 -14.40
CA HIS A 92 11.43 5.58 -14.35
C HIS A 92 11.14 4.20 -14.96
N LYS A 93 9.88 3.91 -15.29
CA LYS A 93 9.44 2.67 -15.94
C LYS A 93 8.85 2.91 -17.34
N SER A 94 9.36 3.88 -18.10
CA SER A 94 9.21 3.82 -19.56
C SER A 94 9.86 2.52 -20.02
N LEU A 95 9.03 1.51 -20.27
CA LEU A 95 9.32 0.09 -20.45
C LEU A 95 10.29 -0.19 -21.62
N ALA A 96 11.56 0.13 -21.44
CA ALA A 96 12.62 -0.40 -22.28
C ALA A 96 13.01 -1.84 -21.89
N ASP A 97 12.56 -2.34 -20.72
CA ASP A 97 13.07 -3.60 -20.14
C ASP A 97 12.00 -4.55 -19.56
N GLY A 98 10.71 -4.37 -19.89
CA GLY A 98 9.66 -5.30 -19.46
C GLY A 98 9.42 -5.34 -17.93
N VAL A 99 9.91 -4.34 -17.19
CA VAL A 99 9.70 -4.22 -15.74
C VAL A 99 8.25 -3.82 -15.48
N GLN A 100 7.42 -4.81 -15.13
CA GLN A 100 6.04 -4.61 -14.75
C GLN A 100 5.92 -3.85 -13.42
N ASP A 101 4.79 -3.22 -13.19
CA ASP A 101 4.48 -2.53 -11.94
C ASP A 101 3.94 -3.54 -10.94
N GLU A 102 4.81 -4.07 -10.07
CA GLU A 102 4.48 -5.13 -9.10
C GLU A 102 3.28 -4.77 -8.22
N VAL A 103 3.18 -3.51 -7.79
CA VAL A 103 2.04 -3.05 -6.97
C VAL A 103 0.75 -3.11 -7.78
N ALA A 104 0.79 -2.69 -9.04
CA ALA A 104 -0.37 -2.76 -9.93
C ALA A 104 -0.78 -4.21 -10.19
N GLU A 105 0.20 -5.10 -10.39
CA GLU A 105 -0.01 -6.53 -10.64
C GLU A 105 -0.63 -7.23 -9.44
N ILE A 106 -0.10 -6.99 -8.23
CA ILE A 106 -0.68 -7.54 -7.00
C ILE A 106 -2.12 -7.06 -6.83
N ILE A 107 -2.39 -5.77 -7.04
CA ILE A 107 -3.74 -5.23 -6.90
C ILE A 107 -4.68 -5.88 -7.93
N LYS A 108 -4.27 -5.97 -9.21
CA LYS A 108 -5.13 -6.43 -10.30
C LYS A 108 -5.32 -7.95 -10.35
N GLU A 109 -4.25 -8.73 -10.18
CA GLU A 109 -4.25 -10.18 -10.42
C GLU A 109 -4.49 -11.01 -9.14
N ASP A 110 -4.23 -10.45 -7.95
CA ASP A 110 -4.34 -11.18 -6.68
C ASP A 110 -5.39 -10.57 -5.74
N LEU A 111 -5.26 -9.28 -5.42
CA LEU A 111 -6.17 -8.60 -4.49
C LEU A 111 -7.58 -8.44 -5.07
N TRP A 112 -7.70 -7.97 -6.31
CA TRP A 112 -8.99 -7.66 -6.94
C TRP A 112 -9.88 -8.88 -7.17
N PRO A 113 -9.37 -10.04 -7.65
CA PRO A 113 -10.20 -11.22 -7.87
C PRO A 113 -10.68 -11.88 -6.57
N ASN A 114 -9.92 -11.72 -5.47
CA ASN A 114 -10.28 -12.34 -4.19
C ASN A 114 -9.81 -11.50 -2.97
N PRO A 115 -10.41 -10.33 -2.71
CA PRO A 115 -10.00 -9.46 -1.61
C PRO A 115 -10.32 -10.08 -0.23
N LEU A 116 -11.30 -10.98 -0.16
CA LEU A 116 -11.71 -11.65 1.08
C LEU A 116 -10.65 -12.60 1.63
N LYS A 117 -9.79 -13.16 0.76
CA LYS A 117 -8.63 -13.97 1.18
C LYS A 117 -7.73 -13.18 2.14
N TYR A 118 -7.50 -11.91 1.84
CA TYR A 118 -6.63 -11.05 2.64
C TYR A 118 -7.34 -10.49 3.86
N PHE A 119 -8.63 -10.18 3.75
CA PHE A 119 -9.43 -9.71 4.88
C PHE A 119 -9.63 -10.78 5.96
N ASN A 120 -9.87 -12.03 5.56
CA ASN A 120 -10.12 -13.11 6.52
C ASN A 120 -8.84 -13.69 7.13
N ASN A 121 -7.71 -13.59 6.44
CA ASN A 121 -6.42 -14.05 6.95
C ASN A 121 -5.85 -13.14 8.06
N GLU A 122 -6.40 -11.94 8.31
CA GLU A 122 -5.97 -11.09 9.43
C GLU A 122 -6.50 -11.54 10.80
N VAL A 123 -7.28 -12.64 10.89
CA VAL A 123 -7.80 -13.16 12.16
C VAL A 123 -7.02 -14.40 12.67
N GLU A 124 -6.09 -14.95 11.89
CA GLU A 124 -5.22 -16.02 12.37
C GLU A 124 -3.79 -15.50 12.61
N GLU A 125 -3.47 -15.32 13.90
CA GLU A 125 -2.13 -15.25 14.51
C GLU A 125 -1.29 -13.97 14.29
N PHE A 126 -1.60 -12.94 15.08
CA PHE A 126 -0.56 -12.26 15.86
C PHE A 126 -0.69 -12.75 17.32
N GLU A 127 -0.55 -14.06 17.54
CA GLU A 127 -0.27 -14.56 18.89
C GLU A 127 1.15 -14.13 19.23
N GLY A 128 1.24 -13.00 19.96
CA GLY A 128 2.45 -12.63 20.66
C GLY A 128 2.81 -13.78 21.59
N ASP A 129 4.00 -14.31 21.40
CA ASP A 129 4.68 -15.23 22.30
C ASP A 129 4.97 -14.50 23.62
N ASP A 130 3.93 -14.34 24.45
CA ASP A 130 4.05 -13.98 25.86
C ASP A 130 4.20 -15.30 26.65
N GLU A 131 5.38 -15.91 26.60
CA GLU A 131 5.80 -16.90 27.59
C GLU A 131 5.97 -16.22 28.95
N ASP A 132 4.88 -16.10 29.72
CA ASP A 132 4.92 -15.89 31.16
C ASP A 132 4.21 -17.07 31.87
N GLU A 133 4.85 -18.25 31.82
CA GLU A 133 4.55 -19.35 32.76
C GLU A 133 5.36 -19.18 34.05
N GLU A 134 4.68 -18.86 35.15
CA GLU A 134 4.45 -19.85 36.21
C GLU A 134 3.60 -19.27 37.34
N VAL A 135 2.37 -19.79 37.43
CA VAL A 135 1.43 -19.56 38.52
C VAL A 135 1.78 -20.42 39.73
N SER A 136 1.80 -19.73 40.87
CA SER A 136 1.93 -20.25 42.22
C SER A 136 0.87 -21.29 42.61
N SER A 137 1.35 -22.32 43.31
CA SER A 137 0.71 -23.09 44.41
C SER A 137 -0.39 -24.10 44.07
N VAL A 138 -0.11 -25.38 44.35
CA VAL A 138 -1.04 -26.22 45.13
C VAL A 138 -0.29 -27.15 46.09
N PHE A 139 -0.63 -27.00 47.37
CA PHE A 139 -0.28 -27.86 48.50
C PHE A 139 -0.75 -29.31 48.33
N ALA A 140 0.09 -30.27 48.73
CA ALA A 140 -0.33 -31.62 49.12
C ALA A 140 0.50 -32.13 50.32
N VAL A 141 0.10 -31.63 51.48
CA VAL A 141 -0.15 -32.30 52.77
C VAL A 141 0.29 -33.79 52.97
N GLN A 142 1.00 -33.99 54.12
CA GLN A 142 1.19 -35.19 54.97
C GLN A 142 2.14 -36.32 54.45
N GLN A 143 3.01 -36.99 55.23
CA GLN A 143 3.07 -37.24 56.68
C GLN A 143 4.45 -37.89 57.07
N SER A 144 4.98 -37.52 58.25
CA SER A 144 5.84 -38.26 59.21
C SER A 144 6.96 -39.21 58.76
N ASN A 145 8.20 -38.94 59.20
CA ASN A 145 8.85 -39.60 60.35
C ASN A 145 10.11 -38.81 60.79
#